data_AF-A0A964ULF6-F1
#
_entry.id   AF-A0A964ULF6-F1
#
_cell.length_a   1.000
_cell.length_b   1.000
_cell.length_c   1.000
_cell.angle_alpha   90.00
_cell.angle_beta   90.00
_cell.angle_gamma   90.00
#
_symmetry.space_group_name_H-M   'P 1'
#
loop_
_entity.id
_entity.type
_entity.pdbx_description
1 polymer ?
#
loop_
_entity_poly.entity_id
_entity_poly.type
_entity_poly.pdbx_seq_one_letter_code
_entity_poly.pdbx_strand_id
1 'polypeptide(L)'
;MKTRFLRYAVTVTAFAGLLGSALLTGAAPAAAAEKTPTSWESAALGLSAAHRSSQGEGVTVAVLDTGIDENHPALKGRVKDIGPDFYSKYDDLEPGDPNYGVHGTAMASDVLKVAPKADIIAARVTSDEVGDHDLPVRPKGKHPVAQGIDYAVENGADVISMSIGGNMFAEFSGAELAAVGRAVQAGVTILASAGNSAEEGNEGNYPAGLAPVISVAATQQDGSRASFSTVRTHNTIAAPGVGIISANLEGGYRPVQGTSPAGALASGVAALMVAENPDLTPAQVRAILMRTAKHPPGGHNAFVGAGQINAAAAVRAVGNPPKIDTAVKPYKGEEHFAKPTGTEKFRNATMNTGQLAVGIGGAIVGLLCLLIGGFLLLRKKRSAA
;
A
#
# COMPACT_ATOMS: atom_id res chain seq x y z
N MET A 1 22.26 53.17 76.95
CA MET A 1 22.91 52.62 78.16
C MET A 1 23.85 51.50 77.73
N LYS A 2 25.04 51.46 78.33
CA LYS A 2 26.13 50.47 78.24
C LYS A 2 25.58 49.01 78.26
N THR A 3 26.15 47.94 77.69
CA THR A 3 27.56 47.59 77.43
C THR A 3 27.65 46.34 76.51
N ARG A 4 28.82 46.17 75.87
CA ARG A 4 29.28 45.14 74.91
C ARG A 4 29.50 43.75 75.52
N PHE A 5 29.57 42.70 74.67
CA PHE A 5 30.72 41.77 74.44
C PHE A 5 30.34 40.79 73.28
N LEU A 6 30.87 40.88 72.03
CA LEU A 6 32.16 40.35 71.48
C LEU A 6 32.26 38.80 71.61
N ARG A 7 32.55 37.91 70.65
CA ARG A 7 33.36 37.81 69.40
C ARG A 7 32.84 36.57 68.59
N TYR A 8 32.95 36.40 67.27
CA TYR A 8 34.16 36.13 66.45
C TYR A 8 33.75 36.22 64.96
N ALA A 9 34.37 37.10 64.16
CA ALA A 9 35.44 36.82 63.16
C ALA A 9 34.86 36.47 61.76
N VAL A 10 34.90 37.40 60.78
CA VAL A 10 36.04 37.78 59.88
C VAL A 10 36.28 36.69 58.83
N THR A 11 36.40 36.91 57.52
CA THR A 11 36.19 38.04 56.59
C THR A 11 36.20 37.43 55.18
N VAL A 12 35.53 38.13 54.27
CA VAL A 12 35.48 38.01 52.81
C VAL A 12 36.88 37.92 52.16
N THR A 13 37.03 37.19 51.04
CA THR A 13 37.37 37.71 49.67
C THR A 13 38.16 36.71 48.80
N ALA A 14 37.58 36.43 47.61
CA ALA A 14 38.09 36.02 46.29
C ALA A 14 39.53 35.50 46.04
N PHE A 15 39.69 34.46 45.21
CA PHE A 15 39.99 34.57 43.76
C PHE A 15 40.04 33.20 43.03
N ALA A 16 39.51 33.19 41.79
CA ALA A 16 39.80 32.40 40.58
C ALA A 16 40.26 30.91 40.60
N GLY A 17 39.63 30.12 39.71
CA GLY A 17 40.23 28.89 39.18
C GLY A 17 39.27 28.07 38.31
N LEU A 18 39.31 28.28 36.99
CA LEU A 18 38.67 27.42 35.98
C LEU A 18 39.13 25.96 36.10
N LEU A 19 38.18 25.02 36.05
CA LEU A 19 38.39 23.71 35.42
C LEU A 19 37.04 23.25 34.86
N GLY A 20 36.94 23.31 33.53
CA GLY A 20 35.76 22.95 32.78
C GLY A 20 35.48 21.45 32.89
N SER A 21 34.34 21.12 33.47
CA SER A 21 33.69 19.83 33.27
C SER A 21 32.98 19.87 31.91
N ALA A 22 33.57 19.20 30.93
CA ALA A 22 32.93 18.90 29.67
C ALA A 22 31.61 18.16 29.92
N LEU A 23 30.50 18.85 29.69
CA LEU A 23 29.19 18.23 29.52
C LEU A 23 29.24 17.40 28.24
N LEU A 24 29.59 16.12 28.38
CA LEU A 24 29.23 15.11 27.39
C LEU A 24 27.71 14.96 27.43
N THR A 25 27.01 15.85 26.72
CA THR A 25 25.64 15.58 26.29
C THR A 25 25.70 14.50 25.23
N GLY A 26 25.84 13.25 25.67
CA GLY A 26 25.54 12.11 24.82
C GLY A 26 24.04 12.16 24.53
N ALA A 27 23.66 12.64 23.35
CA ALA A 27 22.33 12.38 22.84
C ALA A 27 22.12 10.87 22.90
N ALA A 28 21.12 10.42 23.66
CA ALA A 28 20.71 9.02 23.63
C ALA A 28 20.45 8.64 22.16
N PRO A 29 20.92 7.49 21.68
CA PRO A 29 20.61 7.07 20.32
C PRO A 29 19.09 7.09 20.16
N ALA A 30 18.61 7.75 19.11
CA ALA A 30 17.19 7.77 18.78
C ALA A 30 16.69 6.31 18.78
N ALA A 31 15.77 5.99 19.70
CA ALA A 31 15.20 4.66 19.78
C ALA A 31 14.52 4.36 18.44
N ALA A 32 15.04 3.36 17.72
CA ALA A 32 14.49 2.92 16.45
C ALA A 32 13.03 2.49 16.61
N ALA A 33 12.25 2.60 15.54
CA ALA A 33 10.90 2.05 15.45
C ALA A 33 10.82 0.64 16.04
N GLU A 34 9.77 0.38 16.81
CA GLU A 34 9.46 -0.98 17.24
C GLU A 34 9.25 -1.83 15.99
N LYS A 35 10.04 -2.89 15.84
CA LYS A 35 9.95 -3.75 14.67
C LYS A 35 8.57 -4.40 14.64
N THR A 36 7.80 -4.14 13.58
CA THR A 36 6.51 -4.80 13.34
C THR A 36 6.68 -6.32 13.42
N PRO A 37 5.93 -7.03 14.27
CA PRO A 37 5.94 -8.47 14.33
C PRO A 37 5.65 -9.05 12.94
N THR A 38 6.41 -10.07 12.57
CA THR A 38 6.23 -10.75 11.29
C THR A 38 5.41 -12.02 11.47
N SER A 39 4.45 -12.27 10.57
CA SER A 39 3.77 -13.56 10.45
C SER A 39 4.32 -14.32 9.23
N TRP A 40 3.49 -15.13 8.58
CA TRP A 40 3.85 -15.97 7.44
C TRP A 40 4.38 -15.18 6.24
N GLU A 41 4.01 -13.90 6.10
CA GLU A 41 4.40 -13.02 5.00
C GLU A 41 5.91 -12.84 4.91
N SER A 42 6.62 -12.83 6.04
CA SER A 42 8.08 -12.65 6.06
C SER A 42 8.80 -13.82 5.40
N ALA A 43 8.37 -15.05 5.70
CA ALA A 43 8.88 -16.25 5.06
C ALA A 43 8.43 -16.33 3.59
N ALA A 44 7.18 -15.97 3.31
CA ALA A 44 6.61 -16.02 1.96
C ALA A 44 7.33 -15.09 0.98
N LEU A 45 7.74 -13.90 1.45
CA LEU A 45 8.51 -12.90 0.70
C LEU A 45 10.03 -13.16 0.73
N GLY A 46 10.53 -13.96 1.66
CA GLY A 46 11.96 -14.22 1.84
C GLY A 46 12.72 -13.03 2.46
N LEU A 47 12.09 -12.29 3.38
CA LEU A 47 12.63 -11.04 3.92
C LEU A 47 14.01 -11.21 4.58
N SER A 48 14.22 -12.27 5.37
CA SER A 48 15.53 -12.52 6.00
C SER A 48 16.69 -12.64 5.00
N ALA A 49 16.41 -13.09 3.78
CA ALA A 49 17.42 -13.16 2.73
C ALA A 49 17.59 -11.82 1.99
N ALA A 50 16.50 -11.09 1.76
CA ALA A 50 16.54 -9.75 1.19
C ALA A 50 17.31 -8.77 2.09
N HIS A 51 17.04 -8.79 3.41
CA HIS A 51 17.64 -7.93 4.43
C HIS A 51 19.15 -8.14 4.64
N ARG A 52 19.74 -9.20 4.08
CA ARG A 52 21.20 -9.36 4.04
C ARG A 52 21.86 -8.52 2.95
N SER A 53 21.09 -8.04 1.98
CA SER A 53 21.58 -7.21 0.87
C SER A 53 21.15 -5.75 1.08
N SER A 54 19.85 -5.52 1.31
CA SER A 54 19.28 -4.17 1.45
C SER A 54 18.21 -4.15 2.55
N GLN A 55 18.14 -3.05 3.31
CA GLN A 55 17.08 -2.78 4.29
C GLN A 55 16.28 -1.52 3.97
N GLY A 56 16.49 -0.92 2.78
CA GLY A 56 15.79 0.27 2.32
C GLY A 56 16.49 1.59 2.67
N GLU A 57 17.76 1.56 3.07
CA GLU A 57 18.52 2.76 3.43
C GLU A 57 18.50 3.83 2.34
N GLY A 58 18.21 5.07 2.71
CA GLY A 58 18.27 6.22 1.81
C GLY A 58 17.10 6.34 0.84
N VAL A 59 16.13 5.42 0.90
CA VAL A 59 14.92 5.46 0.07
C VAL A 59 13.78 6.10 0.84
N THR A 60 13.07 7.03 0.19
CA THR A 60 11.85 7.64 0.71
C THR A 60 10.62 7.00 0.06
N VAL A 61 9.73 6.45 0.88
CA VAL A 61 8.43 5.91 0.44
C VAL A 61 7.31 6.87 0.84
N ALA A 62 6.55 7.35 -0.14
CA ALA A 62 5.34 8.12 0.10
C ALA A 62 4.14 7.19 0.34
N VAL A 63 3.48 7.33 1.49
CA VAL A 63 2.24 6.65 1.82
C VAL A 63 1.09 7.64 1.59
N LEU A 64 0.39 7.48 0.46
CA LEU A 64 -0.76 8.29 0.10
C LEU A 64 -2.03 7.53 0.48
N ASP A 65 -2.59 7.88 1.65
CA ASP A 65 -3.58 7.05 2.33
C ASP A 65 -4.51 7.93 3.20
N THR A 66 -4.99 7.42 4.33
CA THR A 66 -5.92 8.10 5.25
C THR A 66 -5.26 9.08 6.23
N GLY A 67 -3.96 9.36 6.04
CA GLY A 67 -3.09 9.99 7.05
C GLY A 67 -2.34 8.93 7.87
N ILE A 68 -1.50 9.35 8.81
CA ILE A 68 -0.80 8.45 9.74
C ILE A 68 -0.76 9.05 11.14
N ASP A 69 -0.66 8.19 12.15
CA ASP A 69 -0.14 8.56 13.48
C ASP A 69 1.39 8.43 13.48
N GLU A 70 2.07 9.56 13.29
CA GLU A 70 3.52 9.64 13.29
C GLU A 70 4.17 9.25 14.63
N ASN A 71 3.40 9.29 15.73
CA ASN A 71 3.87 8.94 17.07
C ASN A 71 3.75 7.45 17.37
N HIS A 72 3.09 6.68 16.49
CA HIS A 72 2.95 5.25 16.67
C HIS A 72 4.34 4.58 16.74
N PRO A 73 4.63 3.70 17.74
CA PRO A 73 5.95 3.09 17.91
C PRO A 73 6.50 2.38 16.67
N ALA A 74 5.63 1.82 15.82
CA ALA A 74 6.01 1.18 14.56
C ALA A 74 6.62 2.13 13.51
N LEU A 75 6.38 3.45 13.61
CA LEU A 75 6.87 4.46 12.65
C LEU A 75 7.99 5.34 13.23
N LYS A 76 8.30 5.17 14.53
CA LYS A 76 9.20 6.06 15.28
C LYS A 76 10.58 6.19 14.62
N GLY A 77 10.97 7.43 14.33
CA GLY A 77 12.26 7.75 13.73
C GLY A 77 12.38 7.36 12.25
N ARG A 78 11.25 7.07 11.59
CA ARG A 78 11.18 6.79 10.14
C ARG A 78 10.28 7.75 9.38
N VAL A 79 9.41 8.50 10.07
CA VAL A 79 8.65 9.58 9.45
C VAL A 79 9.58 10.75 9.19
N LYS A 80 9.78 11.07 7.91
CA LYS A 80 10.60 12.18 7.42
C LYS A 80 9.79 13.46 7.28
N ASP A 81 8.54 13.35 6.83
CA ASP A 81 7.62 14.49 6.69
C ASP A 81 6.14 14.04 6.73
N ILE A 82 5.28 14.94 7.20
CA ILE A 82 3.81 14.83 7.11
C ILE A 82 3.30 15.92 6.19
N GLY A 83 2.80 15.49 5.04
CA GLY A 83 2.27 16.35 4.01
C GLY A 83 0.86 16.87 4.29
N PRO A 84 0.33 17.69 3.37
CA PRO A 84 -0.99 18.27 3.50
C PRO A 84 -2.10 17.23 3.57
N ASP A 85 -3.17 17.60 4.28
CA ASP A 85 -4.44 16.89 4.18
C ASP A 85 -5.25 17.40 2.98
N PHE A 86 -5.16 16.66 1.87
CA PHE A 86 -5.91 16.94 0.65
C PHE A 86 -7.38 16.49 0.75
N TYR A 87 -7.77 15.79 1.82
CA TYR A 87 -9.11 15.28 2.07
C TYR A 87 -9.91 16.06 3.13
N SER A 88 -9.26 16.90 3.94
CA SER A 88 -9.82 17.78 5.00
C SER A 88 -11.07 18.59 4.67
N LYS A 89 -11.46 18.71 3.39
CA LYS A 89 -12.68 19.43 2.96
C LYS A 89 -13.91 18.52 2.85
N TYR A 90 -13.77 17.23 3.14
CA TYR A 90 -14.80 16.20 2.94
C TYR A 90 -15.19 15.49 4.23
N ASP A 91 -14.40 15.68 5.29
CA ASP A 91 -14.72 15.34 6.66
C ASP A 91 -14.06 16.33 7.61
N ASP A 92 -14.41 16.22 8.89
CA ASP A 92 -13.89 17.04 9.98
C ASP A 92 -12.84 16.29 10.81
N LEU A 93 -12.16 15.28 10.22
CA LEU A 93 -11.13 14.50 10.92
C LEU A 93 -9.79 15.24 10.93
N GLU A 94 -9.19 15.35 12.10
CA GLU A 94 -7.91 16.02 12.33
C GLU A 94 -6.86 15.05 12.91
N PRO A 95 -5.55 15.32 12.75
CA PRO A 95 -4.51 14.53 13.38
C PRO A 95 -4.72 14.36 14.89
N GLY A 96 -4.74 13.11 15.34
CA GLY A 96 -5.00 12.74 16.73
C GLY A 96 -6.43 12.29 17.03
N ASP A 97 -7.36 12.44 16.09
CA ASP A 97 -8.69 11.86 16.23
C ASP A 97 -8.64 10.32 16.16
N PRO A 98 -9.54 9.59 16.86
CA PRO A 98 -9.52 8.13 16.91
C PRO A 98 -9.68 7.41 15.56
N ASN A 99 -10.19 8.11 14.56
CA ASN A 99 -10.39 7.57 13.20
C ASN A 99 -9.47 8.24 12.17
N TYR A 100 -8.50 9.04 12.61
CA TYR A 100 -7.55 9.68 11.70
C TYR A 100 -6.35 8.75 11.46
N GLY A 101 -6.10 8.42 10.20
CA GLY A 101 -4.90 7.68 9.80
C GLY A 101 -4.86 6.23 10.27
N VAL A 102 -6.01 5.60 10.55
CA VAL A 102 -6.06 4.20 11.04
C VAL A 102 -5.46 3.26 10.00
N HIS A 103 -5.96 3.34 8.77
CA HIS A 103 -5.51 2.52 7.66
C HIS A 103 -4.10 2.93 7.20
N GLY A 104 -3.82 4.22 7.05
CA GLY A 104 -2.50 4.68 6.62
C GLY A 104 -1.38 4.34 7.59
N THR A 105 -1.61 4.38 8.92
CA THR A 105 -0.63 3.94 9.92
C THR A 105 -0.31 2.46 9.77
N ALA A 106 -1.34 1.63 9.53
CA ALA A 106 -1.17 0.21 9.26
C ALA A 106 -0.33 0.00 7.98
N MET A 107 -0.64 0.71 6.89
CA MET A 107 0.08 0.60 5.61
C MET A 107 1.54 1.06 5.72
N ALA A 108 1.80 2.19 6.38
CA ALA A 108 3.17 2.66 6.63
C ALA A 108 3.97 1.64 7.45
N SER A 109 3.34 1.00 8.44
CA SER A 109 4.00 -0.07 9.22
C SER A 109 4.34 -1.30 8.35
N ASP A 110 3.49 -1.65 7.38
CA ASP A 110 3.76 -2.77 6.47
C ASP A 110 4.87 -2.46 5.45
N VAL A 111 4.97 -1.20 4.99
CA VAL A 111 6.14 -0.73 4.23
C VAL A 111 7.42 -0.93 5.05
N LEU A 112 7.46 -0.41 6.28
CA LEU A 112 8.63 -0.48 7.16
C LEU A 112 8.93 -1.90 7.66
N LYS A 113 7.95 -2.80 7.73
CA LYS A 113 8.17 -4.23 7.98
C LYS A 113 9.10 -4.84 6.94
N VAL A 114 8.93 -4.44 5.67
CA VAL A 114 9.73 -4.93 4.55
C VAL A 114 11.00 -4.10 4.35
N ALA A 115 10.93 -2.77 4.48
CA ALA A 115 12.07 -1.86 4.32
C ALA A 115 12.30 -1.06 5.62
N PRO A 116 12.88 -1.68 6.66
CA PRO A 116 12.93 -1.09 8.01
C PRO A 116 13.85 0.13 8.16
N LYS A 117 14.62 0.47 7.14
CA LYS A 117 15.46 1.67 7.10
C LYS A 117 15.09 2.66 6.00
N ALA A 118 13.97 2.44 5.30
CA ALA A 118 13.39 3.45 4.45
C ALA A 118 12.76 4.56 5.30
N ASP A 119 12.70 5.75 4.73
CA ASP A 119 11.99 6.89 5.31
C ASP A 119 10.56 6.95 4.75
N ILE A 120 9.62 7.44 5.55
CA ILE A 120 8.21 7.62 5.18
C ILE A 120 7.93 9.11 5.04
N ILE A 121 7.30 9.49 3.92
CA ILE A 121 6.48 10.70 3.87
C ILE A 121 5.02 10.26 3.76
N ALA A 122 4.11 10.96 4.43
CA ALA A 122 2.69 10.62 4.38
C ALA A 122 1.86 11.82 3.92
N ALA A 123 0.83 11.59 3.12
CA ALA A 123 -0.17 12.62 2.83
C ALA A 123 -1.56 11.98 2.80
N ARG A 124 -2.53 12.69 3.36
CA ARG A 124 -3.92 12.23 3.43
C ARG A 124 -4.63 12.59 2.13
N VAL A 125 -5.10 11.56 1.42
CA VAL A 125 -5.78 11.69 0.10
C VAL A 125 -7.16 11.02 0.08
N THR A 126 -7.52 10.32 1.15
CA THR A 126 -8.81 9.66 1.34
C THR A 126 -9.18 9.65 2.83
N SER A 127 -10.43 9.34 3.17
CA SER A 127 -10.85 9.08 4.55
C SER A 127 -10.64 7.62 4.93
N ASP A 128 -10.51 7.36 6.23
CA ASP A 128 -10.70 6.01 6.79
C ASP A 128 -12.15 5.57 6.58
N GLU A 129 -12.38 4.29 6.25
CA GLU A 129 -13.73 3.74 6.09
C GLU A 129 -14.45 3.71 7.45
N VAL A 130 -15.15 4.80 7.78
CA VAL A 130 -16.09 4.86 8.90
C VAL A 130 -17.47 4.45 8.39
N GLY A 131 -17.72 3.14 8.29
CA GLY A 131 -19.06 2.60 8.02
C GLY A 131 -19.69 2.99 6.67
N ASP A 132 -21.00 2.74 6.58
CA ASP A 132 -21.87 2.82 5.38
C ASP A 132 -22.18 4.27 4.94
N HIS A 133 -21.17 5.14 4.99
CA HIS A 133 -21.30 6.54 4.63
C HIS A 133 -20.93 6.76 3.17
N ASP A 134 -21.94 7.22 2.42
CA ASP A 134 -21.91 7.68 1.04
C ASP A 134 -21.12 9.01 0.93
N LEU A 135 -19.87 9.02 1.40
CA LEU A 135 -18.97 10.16 1.29
C LEU A 135 -18.41 10.19 -0.14
N PRO A 136 -18.38 11.35 -0.81
CA PRO A 136 -17.81 11.46 -2.14
C PRO A 136 -16.28 11.33 -2.07
N VAL A 137 -15.78 10.10 -2.06
CA VAL A 137 -14.34 9.76 -2.02
C VAL A 137 -13.58 10.32 -3.23
N ARG A 138 -14.31 10.69 -4.30
CA ARG A 138 -13.82 11.52 -5.41
C ARG A 138 -14.61 12.83 -5.55
N PRO A 139 -14.19 13.87 -4.84
CA PRO A 139 -14.85 15.15 -4.95
C PRO A 139 -14.47 15.84 -6.25
N LYS A 140 -15.50 16.22 -7.03
CA LYS A 140 -15.34 16.88 -8.32
C LYS A 140 -14.49 18.15 -8.17
N GLY A 141 -13.40 18.23 -8.96
CA GLY A 141 -12.62 19.46 -9.15
C GLY A 141 -11.38 19.64 -8.27
N LYS A 142 -11.05 18.72 -7.35
CA LYS A 142 -9.85 18.86 -6.49
C LYS A 142 -8.85 17.69 -6.50
N HIS A 143 -9.24 16.51 -6.97
CA HIS A 143 -8.34 15.36 -7.20
C HIS A 143 -7.28 15.12 -6.10
N PRO A 144 -7.67 14.82 -4.84
CA PRO A 144 -6.73 14.65 -3.73
C PRO A 144 -5.58 13.67 -4.02
N VAL A 145 -5.88 12.56 -4.70
CA VAL A 145 -4.88 11.57 -5.12
C VAL A 145 -3.84 12.17 -6.07
N ALA A 146 -4.27 12.97 -7.06
CA ALA A 146 -3.35 13.61 -7.98
C ALA A 146 -2.45 14.62 -7.25
N GLN A 147 -3.01 15.40 -6.31
CA GLN A 147 -2.26 16.35 -5.50
C GLN A 147 -1.25 15.64 -4.57
N GLY A 148 -1.64 14.52 -3.97
CA GLY A 148 -0.74 13.70 -3.15
C GLY A 148 0.41 13.11 -3.95
N ILE A 149 0.15 12.65 -5.19
CA ILE A 149 1.22 12.17 -6.10
C ILE A 149 2.20 13.30 -6.42
N ASP A 150 1.70 14.50 -6.75
CA ASP A 150 2.57 15.65 -7.03
C ASP A 150 3.40 16.04 -5.81
N TYR A 151 2.78 16.13 -4.62
CA TYR A 151 3.47 16.39 -3.37
C TYR A 151 4.56 15.33 -3.09
N ALA A 152 4.28 14.05 -3.32
CA ALA A 152 5.26 13.00 -3.11
C ALA A 152 6.51 13.16 -4.00
N VAL A 153 6.30 13.50 -5.28
CA VAL A 153 7.40 13.78 -6.22
C VAL A 153 8.19 15.00 -5.79
N GLU A 154 7.51 16.10 -5.44
CA GLU A 154 8.14 17.35 -5.01
C GLU A 154 8.97 17.20 -3.72
N ASN A 155 8.61 16.23 -2.86
CA ASN A 155 9.29 15.95 -1.59
C ASN A 155 10.25 14.75 -1.66
N GLY A 156 10.61 14.34 -2.88
CA GLY A 156 11.69 13.40 -3.13
C GLY A 156 11.35 11.95 -2.76
N ALA A 157 10.11 11.52 -2.97
CA ALA A 157 9.77 10.11 -2.90
C ALA A 157 10.38 9.33 -4.06
N ASP A 158 10.96 8.17 -3.77
CA ASP A 158 11.42 7.22 -4.79
C ASP A 158 10.34 6.18 -5.12
N VAL A 159 9.48 5.89 -4.13
CA VAL A 159 8.36 4.95 -4.23
C VAL A 159 7.10 5.60 -3.69
N ILE A 160 5.98 5.48 -4.42
CA ILE A 160 4.65 5.86 -3.95
C ILE A 160 3.84 4.59 -3.70
N SER A 161 3.29 4.47 -2.50
CA SER A 161 2.38 3.42 -2.06
C SER A 161 0.97 4.00 -1.91
N MET A 162 0.01 3.45 -2.66
CA MET A 162 -1.39 3.87 -2.63
C MET A 162 -2.31 2.68 -2.32
N SER A 163 -2.84 2.63 -1.12
CA SER A 163 -3.81 1.59 -0.72
C SER A 163 -5.23 2.14 -0.70
N ILE A 164 -5.62 2.79 -1.81
CA ILE A 164 -6.90 3.47 -1.98
C ILE A 164 -7.80 2.69 -2.94
N GLY A 165 -9.11 2.67 -2.69
CA GLY A 165 -10.07 1.99 -3.56
C GLY A 165 -11.52 2.09 -3.11
N GLY A 166 -12.40 1.35 -3.79
CA GLY A 166 -13.86 1.35 -3.59
C GLY A 166 -14.63 1.67 -4.87
N ASN A 167 -15.96 1.56 -4.87
CA ASN A 167 -16.80 1.76 -6.07
C ASN A 167 -16.58 3.13 -6.74
N MET A 168 -16.20 4.14 -5.94
CA MET A 168 -15.90 5.49 -6.44
C MET A 168 -14.56 5.61 -7.17
N PHE A 169 -13.70 4.58 -7.11
CA PHE A 169 -12.45 4.45 -7.85
C PHE A 169 -12.57 3.54 -9.07
N ALA A 170 -13.79 3.20 -9.50
CA ALA A 170 -14.05 2.41 -10.70
C ALA A 170 -13.64 3.10 -12.02
N GLU A 171 -13.45 4.42 -12.01
CA GLU A 171 -12.99 5.22 -13.15
C GLU A 171 -11.75 6.03 -12.78
N PHE A 172 -10.85 6.31 -13.72
CA PHE A 172 -9.73 7.25 -13.50
C PHE A 172 -10.12 8.68 -13.89
N SER A 173 -9.40 9.66 -13.34
CA SER A 173 -9.49 11.06 -13.77
C SER A 173 -8.29 11.47 -14.61
N GLY A 174 -8.46 12.45 -15.50
CA GLY A 174 -7.35 13.00 -16.29
C GLY A 174 -6.23 13.58 -15.43
N ALA A 175 -6.57 14.15 -14.26
CA ALA A 175 -5.59 14.69 -13.32
C ALA A 175 -4.70 13.59 -12.71
N GLU A 176 -5.27 12.44 -12.31
CA GLU A 176 -4.48 11.31 -11.79
C GLU A 176 -3.60 10.69 -12.88
N LEU A 177 -4.12 10.56 -14.11
CA LEU A 177 -3.31 10.10 -15.24
C LEU A 177 -2.12 11.04 -15.47
N ALA A 178 -2.33 12.35 -15.38
CA ALA A 178 -1.28 13.35 -15.51
C ALA A 178 -0.25 13.25 -14.37
N ALA A 179 -0.70 13.12 -13.12
CA ALA A 179 0.17 13.02 -11.95
C ALA A 179 1.00 11.72 -11.97
N VAL A 180 0.38 10.58 -12.29
CA VAL A 180 1.10 9.31 -12.53
C VAL A 180 2.14 9.46 -13.64
N GLY A 181 1.78 10.15 -14.72
CA GLY A 181 2.71 10.44 -15.80
C GLY A 181 3.91 11.25 -15.34
N ARG A 182 3.70 12.30 -14.54
CA ARG A 182 4.76 13.12 -13.93
C ARG A 182 5.66 12.31 -13.00
N ALA A 183 5.07 11.53 -12.11
CA ALA A 183 5.82 10.72 -11.15
C ALA A 183 6.73 9.69 -11.84
N VAL A 184 6.22 8.95 -12.82
CA VAL A 184 7.06 8.00 -13.57
C VAL A 184 8.12 8.70 -14.40
N GLN A 185 7.82 9.90 -14.96
CA GLN A 185 8.81 10.76 -15.61
C GLN A 185 9.81 11.42 -14.65
N ALA A 186 9.57 11.37 -13.34
CA ALA A 186 10.53 11.77 -12.33
C ALA A 186 11.34 10.58 -11.80
N GLY A 187 11.12 9.36 -12.33
CA GLY A 187 11.79 8.14 -11.86
C GLY A 187 11.11 7.48 -10.66
N VAL A 188 9.95 7.99 -10.22
CA VAL A 188 9.25 7.48 -9.04
C VAL A 188 8.44 6.23 -9.38
N THR A 189 8.67 5.16 -8.63
CA THR A 189 7.93 3.90 -8.80
C THR A 189 6.60 3.98 -8.07
N ILE A 190 5.50 3.61 -8.73
CA ILE A 190 4.16 3.72 -8.16
C ILE A 190 3.52 2.34 -8.02
N LEU A 191 3.09 1.99 -6.81
CA LEU A 191 2.34 0.77 -6.51
C LEU A 191 0.97 1.12 -5.94
N ALA A 192 -0.04 0.39 -6.37
CA ALA A 192 -1.39 0.55 -5.84
C ALA A 192 -2.11 -0.78 -5.66
N SER A 193 -2.98 -0.84 -4.65
CA SER A 193 -3.80 -2.02 -4.35
C SER A 193 -4.76 -2.33 -5.52
N ALA A 194 -4.92 -3.61 -5.86
CA ALA A 194 -5.77 -4.02 -6.98
C ALA A 194 -7.28 -3.82 -6.73
N GLY A 195 -7.69 -3.66 -5.46
CA GLY A 195 -9.09 -3.56 -5.04
C GLY A 195 -9.59 -4.83 -4.33
N ASN A 196 -10.65 -4.69 -3.54
CA ASN A 196 -11.24 -5.77 -2.74
C ASN A 196 -12.67 -6.17 -3.21
N SER A 197 -13.06 -5.76 -4.42
CA SER A 197 -14.44 -5.86 -4.90
C SER A 197 -14.76 -7.15 -5.65
N ALA A 198 -13.89 -8.17 -5.66
CA ALA A 198 -14.10 -9.37 -6.49
C ALA A 198 -15.42 -10.10 -6.22
N GLU A 199 -15.90 -10.04 -4.98
CA GLU A 199 -17.18 -10.63 -4.55
C GLU A 199 -18.34 -9.62 -4.63
N GLU A 200 -18.05 -8.36 -4.94
CA GLU A 200 -18.95 -7.20 -4.96
C GLU A 200 -19.04 -6.58 -6.36
N GLY A 201 -19.24 -7.42 -7.38
CA GLY A 201 -19.35 -6.97 -8.78
C GLY A 201 -18.00 -6.81 -9.50
N ASN A 202 -16.89 -7.00 -8.79
CA ASN A 202 -15.52 -7.01 -9.31
C ASN A 202 -15.26 -5.75 -10.13
N GLU A 203 -15.43 -4.57 -9.54
CA GLU A 203 -15.20 -3.27 -10.18
C GLU A 203 -13.71 -2.97 -10.38
N GLY A 204 -13.39 -2.03 -11.27
CA GLY A 204 -12.00 -1.60 -11.45
C GLY A 204 -11.52 -0.80 -10.26
N ASN A 205 -10.20 -0.70 -10.08
CA ASN A 205 -9.61 0.17 -9.05
C ASN A 205 -8.57 1.09 -9.70
N TYR A 206 -8.80 2.39 -9.67
CA TYR A 206 -7.85 3.40 -10.16
C TYR A 206 -7.29 4.21 -8.99
N PRO A 207 -5.97 4.50 -8.98
CA PRO A 207 -5.05 4.47 -10.12
C PRO A 207 -4.39 3.11 -10.41
N ALA A 208 -4.69 2.03 -9.70
CA ALA A 208 -4.07 0.71 -9.95
C ALA A 208 -4.26 0.20 -11.38
N GLY A 209 -5.37 0.53 -12.04
CA GLY A 209 -5.62 0.19 -13.44
C GLY A 209 -4.85 1.03 -14.47
N LEU A 210 -4.10 2.07 -14.05
CA LEU A 210 -3.29 2.86 -14.97
C LEU A 210 -2.01 2.11 -15.33
N ALA A 211 -1.69 1.98 -16.61
CA ALA A 211 -0.59 1.14 -17.10
C ALA A 211 0.79 1.37 -16.44
N PRO A 212 1.20 2.61 -16.07
CA PRO A 212 2.47 2.85 -15.39
C PRO A 212 2.48 2.44 -13.91
N VAL A 213 1.30 2.20 -13.32
CA VAL A 213 1.16 1.81 -11.91
C VAL A 213 1.27 0.29 -11.78
N ILE A 214 2.04 -0.15 -10.79
CA ILE A 214 2.16 -1.57 -10.45
C ILE A 214 0.95 -1.95 -9.60
N SER A 215 -0.06 -2.56 -10.24
CA SER A 215 -1.24 -3.09 -9.56
C SER A 215 -0.91 -4.36 -8.78
N VAL A 216 -1.22 -4.37 -7.48
CA VAL A 216 -0.87 -5.46 -6.56
C VAL A 216 -2.12 -6.19 -6.05
N ALA A 217 -2.26 -7.45 -6.46
CA ALA A 217 -3.30 -8.36 -5.97
C ALA A 217 -2.92 -9.00 -4.62
N ALA A 218 -3.91 -9.52 -3.89
CA ALA A 218 -3.71 -10.19 -2.60
C ALA A 218 -3.70 -11.71 -2.74
N THR A 219 -2.79 -12.34 -2.02
CA THR A 219 -2.70 -13.79 -1.85
C THR A 219 -2.89 -14.21 -0.40
N GLN A 220 -3.38 -15.42 -0.21
CA GLN A 220 -3.42 -16.09 1.08
C GLN A 220 -2.19 -16.99 1.27
N GLN A 221 -2.09 -17.64 2.44
CA GLN A 221 -0.87 -18.35 2.86
C GLN A 221 -0.44 -19.49 1.93
N ASP A 222 -1.38 -20.13 1.24
CA ASP A 222 -1.09 -21.18 0.25
C ASP A 222 -0.61 -20.64 -1.12
N GLY A 223 -0.50 -19.30 -1.26
CA GLY A 223 -0.11 -18.62 -2.50
C GLY A 223 -1.24 -18.44 -3.51
N SER A 224 -2.45 -18.93 -3.23
CA SER A 224 -3.63 -18.67 -4.07
C SER A 224 -4.17 -17.26 -3.86
N ARG A 225 -4.96 -16.77 -4.83
CA ARG A 225 -5.60 -15.45 -4.75
C ARG A 225 -6.57 -15.41 -3.57
N ALA A 226 -6.50 -14.37 -2.75
CA ALA A 226 -7.51 -14.09 -1.73
C ALA A 226 -8.88 -13.82 -2.39
N SER A 227 -9.97 -14.33 -1.83
CA SER A 227 -11.28 -14.36 -2.50
C SER A 227 -11.83 -12.96 -2.84
N PHE A 228 -11.57 -11.96 -1.99
CA PHE A 228 -11.93 -10.55 -2.19
C PHE A 228 -11.07 -9.82 -3.25
N SER A 229 -9.86 -10.31 -3.57
CA SER A 229 -8.91 -9.56 -4.39
C SER A 229 -9.42 -9.37 -5.82
N THR A 230 -9.67 -8.13 -6.24
CA THR A 230 -10.22 -7.78 -7.56
C THR A 230 -9.45 -8.47 -8.70
N VAL A 231 -10.21 -9.07 -9.63
CA VAL A 231 -9.69 -9.82 -10.78
C VAL A 231 -9.68 -8.93 -12.01
N ARG A 232 -8.48 -8.60 -12.49
CA ARG A 232 -8.27 -7.68 -13.62
C ARG A 232 -7.04 -8.05 -14.43
N THR A 233 -7.11 -7.86 -15.74
CA THR A 233 -5.99 -8.11 -16.66
C THR A 233 -4.79 -7.18 -16.41
N HIS A 234 -5.02 -6.03 -15.76
CA HIS A 234 -3.96 -5.09 -15.37
C HIS A 234 -3.25 -5.45 -14.05
N ASN A 235 -3.68 -6.50 -13.34
CA ASN A 235 -2.97 -6.99 -12.16
C ASN A 235 -1.53 -7.35 -12.57
N THR A 236 -0.55 -6.69 -11.96
CA THR A 236 0.85 -6.81 -12.39
C THR A 236 1.56 -7.91 -11.60
N ILE A 237 1.36 -7.94 -10.30
CA ILE A 237 1.94 -8.90 -9.35
C ILE A 237 0.94 -9.16 -8.22
N ALA A 238 1.25 -10.10 -7.34
CA ALA A 238 0.56 -10.27 -6.07
C ALA A 238 1.52 -10.27 -4.87
N ALA A 239 0.98 -10.04 -3.69
CA ALA A 239 1.71 -10.12 -2.43
C ALA A 239 0.81 -10.70 -1.32
N PRO A 240 1.37 -11.13 -0.17
CA PRO A 240 0.58 -11.56 0.98
C PRO A 240 -0.45 -10.49 1.39
N GLY A 241 -1.72 -10.89 1.55
CA GLY A 241 -2.80 -9.94 1.89
C GLY A 241 -3.84 -10.50 2.85
N VAL A 242 -3.61 -11.65 3.49
CA VAL A 242 -4.53 -12.28 4.45
C VAL A 242 -3.80 -12.58 5.74
N GLY A 243 -4.33 -12.11 6.88
CA GLY A 243 -3.73 -12.34 8.19
C GLY A 243 -2.39 -11.63 8.38
N ILE A 244 -2.24 -10.45 7.77
CA ILE A 244 -1.02 -9.62 7.85
C ILE A 244 -1.04 -8.85 9.16
N ILE A 245 0.05 -8.88 9.93
CA ILE A 245 0.11 -8.21 11.24
C ILE A 245 0.52 -6.75 11.06
N SER A 246 -0.41 -5.81 11.13
CA SER A 246 -0.15 -4.39 10.86
C SER A 246 -0.38 -3.56 12.14
N ALA A 247 0.21 -2.36 12.20
CA ALA A 247 0.05 -1.44 13.32
C ALA A 247 -1.44 -1.13 13.58
N ASN A 248 -1.79 -0.98 14.85
CA ASN A 248 -3.13 -0.62 15.29
C ASN A 248 -3.10 0.75 15.99
N LEU A 249 -4.03 1.64 15.67
CA LEU A 249 -4.01 3.02 16.19
C LEU A 249 -4.20 3.07 17.72
N GLU A 250 -4.92 2.11 18.30
CA GLU A 250 -5.07 1.97 19.77
C GLU A 250 -3.78 1.45 20.46
N GLY A 251 -2.72 1.21 19.69
CA GLY A 251 -1.45 0.64 20.11
C GLY A 251 -1.30 -0.84 19.73
N GLY A 252 -0.03 -1.24 19.56
CA GLY A 252 0.32 -2.61 19.22
C GLY A 252 0.00 -2.96 17.76
N TYR A 253 -0.42 -4.20 17.54
CA TYR A 253 -0.60 -4.77 16.21
C TYR A 253 -1.83 -5.67 16.14
N ARG A 254 -2.45 -5.74 14.96
CA ARG A 254 -3.60 -6.63 14.70
C ARG A 254 -3.50 -7.31 13.34
N PRO A 255 -4.07 -8.52 13.18
CA PRO A 255 -4.21 -9.12 11.86
C PRO A 255 -5.21 -8.32 11.01
N VAL A 256 -4.82 -8.03 9.77
CA VAL A 256 -5.64 -7.38 8.75
C VAL A 256 -5.68 -8.23 7.47
N GLN A 257 -6.62 -7.93 6.59
CA GLN A 257 -6.70 -8.52 5.26
C GLN A 257 -7.11 -7.47 4.24
N GLY A 258 -6.60 -7.60 3.01
CA GLY A 258 -6.91 -6.70 1.91
C GLY A 258 -5.82 -6.70 0.84
N THR A 259 -6.12 -6.09 -0.31
CA THR A 259 -5.09 -5.71 -1.28
C THR A 259 -4.24 -4.53 -0.80
N SER A 260 -4.71 -3.79 0.21
CA SER A 260 -3.98 -2.71 0.88
C SER A 260 -2.65 -3.19 1.50
N PRO A 261 -2.63 -4.14 2.48
CA PRO A 261 -1.36 -4.63 3.03
C PRO A 261 -0.49 -5.31 1.96
N ALA A 262 -1.09 -5.98 0.97
CA ALA A 262 -0.34 -6.54 -0.16
C ALA A 262 0.41 -5.45 -0.95
N GLY A 263 -0.26 -4.33 -1.23
CA GLY A 263 0.33 -3.15 -1.86
C GLY A 263 1.46 -2.56 -1.03
N ALA A 264 1.24 -2.34 0.27
CA ALA A 264 2.25 -1.81 1.18
C ALA A 264 3.51 -2.70 1.28
N LEU A 265 3.33 -4.01 1.43
CA LEU A 265 4.44 -4.97 1.44
C LEU A 265 5.22 -4.93 0.13
N ALA A 266 4.54 -4.86 -1.02
CA ALA A 266 5.18 -4.74 -2.33
C ALA A 266 5.93 -3.41 -2.50
N SER A 267 5.40 -2.30 -1.96
CA SER A 267 6.08 -1.00 -1.94
C SER A 267 7.36 -1.05 -1.14
N GLY A 268 7.35 -1.76 0.00
CA GLY A 268 8.57 -2.04 0.74
C GLY A 268 9.58 -2.88 -0.06
N VAL A 269 9.14 -3.87 -0.85
CA VAL A 269 10.06 -4.62 -1.74
C VAL A 269 10.66 -3.71 -2.81
N ALA A 270 9.87 -2.82 -3.40
CA ALA A 270 10.37 -1.81 -4.33
C ALA A 270 11.41 -0.90 -3.67
N ALA A 271 11.18 -0.49 -2.41
CA ALA A 271 12.16 0.30 -1.66
C ALA A 271 13.47 -0.45 -1.41
N LEU A 272 13.42 -1.76 -1.09
CA LEU A 272 14.63 -2.58 -0.99
C LEU A 272 15.41 -2.62 -2.32
N MET A 273 14.70 -2.71 -3.44
CA MET A 273 15.30 -2.75 -4.78
C MET A 273 15.97 -1.42 -5.15
N VAL A 274 15.30 -0.29 -4.89
CA VAL A 274 15.84 1.05 -5.18
C VAL A 274 17.04 1.37 -4.28
N ALA A 275 17.01 0.96 -3.00
CA ALA A 275 18.16 1.13 -2.11
C ALA A 275 19.41 0.36 -2.59
N GLU A 276 19.21 -0.84 -3.15
CA GLU A 276 20.30 -1.66 -3.70
C GLU A 276 20.81 -1.13 -5.06
N ASN A 277 19.92 -0.55 -5.88
CA ASN A 277 20.28 0.07 -7.15
C ASN A 277 19.43 1.33 -7.40
N PRO A 278 19.95 2.52 -7.03
CA PRO A 278 19.22 3.79 -7.19
C PRO A 278 18.99 4.22 -8.64
N ASP A 279 19.68 3.61 -9.61
CA ASP A 279 19.55 3.95 -11.03
C ASP A 279 18.39 3.19 -11.72
N LEU A 280 17.66 2.34 -10.97
CA LEU A 280 16.50 1.63 -11.51
C LEU A 280 15.39 2.60 -11.92
N THR A 281 14.96 2.48 -13.17
CA THR A 281 13.73 3.12 -13.63
C THR A 281 12.48 2.40 -13.10
N PRO A 282 11.32 3.07 -13.00
CA PRO A 282 10.06 2.42 -12.60
C PRO A 282 9.70 1.20 -13.47
N ALA A 283 9.99 1.26 -14.77
CA ALA A 283 9.77 0.15 -15.69
C ALA A 283 10.66 -1.05 -15.37
N GLN A 284 11.92 -0.82 -14.96
CA GLN A 284 12.82 -1.89 -14.54
C GLN A 284 12.41 -2.50 -13.20
N VAL A 285 11.96 -1.68 -12.24
CA VAL A 285 11.39 -2.18 -10.98
C VAL A 285 10.20 -3.10 -11.27
N ARG A 286 9.24 -2.64 -12.08
CA ARG A 286 8.10 -3.46 -12.53
C ARG A 286 8.54 -4.76 -13.18
N ALA A 287 9.47 -4.71 -14.12
CA ALA A 287 9.92 -5.89 -14.85
C ALA A 287 10.66 -6.90 -13.96
N ILE A 288 11.48 -6.44 -13.02
CA ILE A 288 12.17 -7.30 -12.06
C ILE A 288 11.16 -7.96 -11.12
N LEU A 289 10.20 -7.20 -10.56
CA LEU A 289 9.14 -7.75 -9.71
C LEU A 289 8.34 -8.83 -10.44
N MET A 290 7.93 -8.59 -11.69
CA MET A 290 7.24 -9.58 -12.50
C MET A 290 8.12 -10.82 -12.78
N ARG A 291 9.36 -10.63 -13.26
CA ARG A 291 10.25 -11.73 -13.65
C ARG A 291 10.57 -12.66 -12.47
N THR A 292 10.70 -12.11 -11.27
CA THR A 292 11.14 -12.84 -10.07
C THR A 292 10.01 -13.35 -9.18
N ALA A 293 8.76 -13.07 -9.54
CA ALA A 293 7.58 -13.58 -8.86
C ALA A 293 7.46 -15.11 -8.96
N LYS A 294 6.67 -15.70 -8.05
CA LYS A 294 6.22 -17.09 -8.11
C LYS A 294 5.08 -17.20 -9.11
N HIS A 295 5.44 -17.49 -10.36
CA HIS A 295 4.53 -17.48 -11.50
C HIS A 295 3.36 -18.46 -11.38
N PRO A 296 2.12 -18.05 -11.75
CA PRO A 296 1.03 -18.99 -11.96
C PRO A 296 1.25 -19.83 -13.23
N PRO A 297 0.47 -20.91 -13.44
CA PRO A 297 0.42 -21.58 -14.73
C PRO A 297 0.18 -20.58 -15.87
N GLY A 298 1.03 -20.63 -16.91
CA GLY A 298 0.99 -19.67 -18.02
C GLY A 298 1.79 -18.39 -17.80
N GLY A 299 2.45 -18.22 -16.65
CA GLY A 299 3.36 -17.09 -16.37
C GLY A 299 2.67 -15.81 -15.91
N HIS A 300 1.45 -15.54 -16.39
CA HIS A 300 0.66 -14.38 -15.96
C HIS A 300 -0.84 -14.69 -16.06
N ASN A 301 -1.65 -14.17 -15.15
CA ASN A 301 -3.11 -14.19 -15.27
C ASN A 301 -3.78 -12.98 -14.59
N ALA A 302 -5.09 -12.82 -14.80
CA ALA A 302 -5.86 -11.72 -14.22
C ALA A 302 -6.08 -11.82 -12.70
N PHE A 303 -5.72 -12.95 -12.07
CA PHE A 303 -5.94 -13.18 -10.64
C PHE A 303 -4.78 -12.62 -9.81
N VAL A 304 -3.55 -13.01 -10.15
CA VAL A 304 -2.34 -12.69 -9.38
C VAL A 304 -1.27 -11.97 -10.21
N GLY A 305 -1.59 -11.57 -11.44
CA GLY A 305 -0.61 -11.02 -12.37
C GLY A 305 0.49 -12.02 -12.67
N ALA A 306 1.75 -11.59 -12.56
CA ALA A 306 2.93 -12.47 -12.64
C ALA A 306 3.11 -13.39 -11.41
N GLY A 307 2.23 -13.29 -10.41
CA GLY A 307 2.24 -14.12 -9.22
C GLY A 307 2.79 -13.42 -7.99
N GLN A 308 2.92 -14.19 -6.89
CA GLN A 308 3.37 -13.65 -5.61
C GLN A 308 4.83 -13.22 -5.67
N ILE A 309 5.14 -11.98 -5.31
CA ILE A 309 6.51 -11.45 -5.31
C ILE A 309 7.43 -12.20 -4.34
N ASN A 310 8.72 -12.16 -4.66
CA ASN A 310 9.80 -12.73 -3.85
C ASN A 310 10.87 -11.65 -3.66
N ALA A 311 10.90 -11.04 -2.48
CA ALA A 311 11.79 -9.91 -2.18
C ALA A 311 13.26 -10.28 -2.36
N ALA A 312 13.66 -11.48 -1.90
CA ALA A 312 15.04 -11.92 -2.02
C ALA A 312 15.47 -12.12 -3.48
N ALA A 313 14.58 -12.65 -4.33
CA ALA A 313 14.86 -12.81 -5.75
C ALA A 313 14.87 -11.46 -6.49
N ALA A 314 13.94 -10.57 -6.14
CA ALA A 314 13.85 -9.23 -6.73
C ALA A 314 15.10 -8.39 -6.42
N VAL A 315 15.52 -8.31 -5.15
CA VAL A 315 16.73 -7.58 -4.75
C VAL A 315 17.98 -8.14 -5.42
N ARG A 316 18.16 -9.46 -5.50
CA ARG A 316 19.31 -10.03 -6.24
C ARG A 316 19.32 -9.68 -7.72
N ALA A 317 18.14 -9.54 -8.33
CA ALA A 317 18.00 -9.32 -9.76
C ALA A 317 18.28 -7.88 -10.20
N VAL A 318 18.42 -6.92 -9.25
CA VAL A 318 18.72 -5.52 -9.57
C VAL A 318 20.15 -5.30 -10.07
N GLY A 319 21.08 -6.22 -9.79
CA GLY A 319 22.45 -6.18 -10.30
C GLY A 319 22.56 -6.50 -11.80
N ASN A 320 21.48 -6.97 -12.42
CA ASN A 320 21.37 -7.15 -13.87
C ASN A 320 19.94 -6.79 -14.32
N PRO A 321 19.60 -5.49 -14.32
CA PRO A 321 18.27 -5.05 -14.67
C PRO A 321 18.04 -5.26 -16.17
N PRO A 322 16.80 -5.58 -16.58
CA PRO A 322 16.48 -5.70 -18.00
C PRO A 322 16.77 -4.37 -18.72
N LYS A 323 17.26 -4.47 -19.97
CA LYS A 323 17.36 -3.31 -20.85
C LYS A 323 15.96 -2.95 -21.33
N ILE A 324 15.43 -1.83 -20.81
CA ILE A 324 14.13 -1.29 -21.20
C ILE A 324 14.38 0.10 -21.75
N ASP A 325 14.10 0.28 -23.04
CA ASP A 325 14.26 1.57 -23.73
C ASP A 325 13.04 2.46 -23.48
N THR A 326 12.83 2.83 -22.22
CA THR A 326 11.87 3.85 -21.82
C THR A 326 12.66 5.01 -21.22
N ALA A 327 13.16 5.88 -22.09
CA ALA A 327 13.79 7.11 -21.65
C ALA A 327 12.79 7.92 -20.81
N VAL A 328 13.23 8.30 -19.60
CA VAL A 328 12.55 9.28 -18.77
C VAL A 328 12.54 10.60 -19.55
N LYS A 329 11.37 11.04 -20.03
CA LYS A 329 11.23 12.31 -20.76
C LYS A 329 10.91 13.43 -19.78
N PRO A 330 11.57 14.60 -19.86
CA PRO A 330 11.18 15.77 -19.07
C PRO A 330 9.75 16.20 -19.41
N TYR A 331 8.88 16.25 -18.41
CA TYR A 331 7.50 16.72 -18.55
C TYR A 331 7.45 18.25 -18.70
N LYS A 332 6.82 18.77 -19.76
CA LYS A 332 6.60 20.21 -19.96
C LYS A 332 5.17 20.69 -19.62
N GLY A 333 4.36 19.88 -18.92
CA GLY A 333 3.06 20.33 -18.43
C GLY A 333 1.85 20.07 -19.34
N GLU A 334 2.05 19.75 -20.62
CA GLU A 334 0.95 19.81 -21.62
C GLU A 334 0.58 18.47 -22.29
N GLU A 335 1.38 17.41 -22.14
CA GLU A 335 1.13 16.14 -22.84
C GLU A 335 0.73 15.01 -21.88
N HIS A 336 -0.53 14.57 -21.94
CA HIS A 336 -1.01 13.42 -21.19
C HIS A 336 -0.82 12.12 -21.99
N PHE A 337 -0.51 11.01 -21.31
CA PHE A 337 -0.33 9.68 -21.90
C PHE A 337 -1.54 9.17 -22.70
N ALA A 338 -2.71 9.79 -22.51
CA ALA A 338 -3.88 9.62 -23.35
C ALA A 338 -4.69 10.93 -23.37
N LYS A 339 -5.34 11.23 -24.51
CA LYS A 339 -6.45 12.17 -24.53
C LYS A 339 -7.59 11.54 -23.71
N PRO A 340 -8.25 12.26 -22.77
CA PRO A 340 -9.40 11.73 -22.05
C PRO A 340 -10.63 11.71 -22.97
N THR A 341 -10.60 10.95 -24.07
CA THR A 341 -11.72 10.82 -25.01
C THR A 341 -11.54 9.60 -25.90
N GLY A 342 -12.45 8.62 -25.77
CA GLY A 342 -12.85 7.77 -26.91
C GLY A 342 -12.68 6.25 -26.77
N THR A 343 -11.95 5.71 -25.79
CA THR A 343 -12.01 4.27 -25.52
C THR A 343 -13.37 3.95 -24.92
N GLU A 344 -14.16 3.11 -25.61
CA GLU A 344 -15.37 2.53 -25.02
C GLU A 344 -15.00 1.96 -23.65
N LYS A 345 -15.76 2.37 -22.63
CA LYS A 345 -15.69 1.75 -21.31
C LYS A 345 -15.78 0.25 -21.55
N PHE A 346 -14.84 -0.52 -21.00
CA PHE A 346 -14.96 -1.97 -20.96
C PHE A 346 -16.19 -2.27 -20.11
N ARG A 347 -17.37 -2.30 -20.75
CA ARG A 347 -18.55 -2.90 -20.17
C ARG A 347 -18.17 -4.36 -20.04
N ASN A 348 -18.21 -4.88 -18.81
CA ASN A 348 -18.30 -6.33 -18.61
C ASN A 348 -19.27 -6.85 -19.66
N ALA A 349 -18.88 -7.89 -20.41
CA ALA A 349 -19.75 -8.47 -21.43
C ALA A 349 -21.13 -8.62 -20.79
N THR A 350 -22.11 -7.86 -21.29
CA THR A 350 -23.48 -7.91 -20.76
C THR A 350 -23.84 -9.37 -20.74
N MET A 351 -24.15 -9.92 -19.56
CA MET A 351 -24.57 -11.31 -19.43
C MET A 351 -25.60 -11.56 -20.51
N ASN A 352 -25.28 -12.45 -21.45
CA ASN A 352 -26.18 -12.73 -22.54
C ASN A 352 -27.45 -13.30 -21.91
N THR A 353 -28.50 -12.49 -21.87
CA THR A 353 -29.77 -12.83 -21.22
C THR A 353 -30.36 -14.11 -21.82
N GLY A 354 -30.05 -14.40 -23.09
CA GLY A 354 -30.35 -15.67 -23.73
C GLY A 354 -29.58 -16.85 -23.14
N GLN A 355 -28.27 -16.72 -22.90
CA GLN A 355 -27.49 -17.79 -22.25
C GLN A 355 -27.87 -17.99 -20.78
N LEU A 356 -28.20 -16.92 -20.06
CA LEU A 356 -28.72 -17.00 -18.70
C LEU A 356 -30.09 -17.69 -18.68
N ALA A 357 -31.00 -17.32 -19.59
CA ALA A 357 -32.31 -17.96 -19.71
C ALA A 357 -32.20 -19.44 -20.10
N VAL A 358 -31.26 -19.79 -20.98
CA VAL A 358 -30.96 -21.20 -21.32
C VAL A 358 -30.37 -21.94 -20.11
N GLY A 359 -29.47 -21.32 -19.35
CA GLY A 359 -28.90 -21.89 -18.13
C GLY A 359 -29.96 -22.14 -17.04
N ILE A 360 -30.82 -21.14 -16.79
CA ILE A 360 -31.94 -21.25 -15.84
C ILE A 360 -32.96 -22.29 -16.33
N GLY A 361 -33.31 -22.28 -17.62
CA GLY A 361 -34.21 -23.26 -18.22
C GLY A 361 -33.67 -24.68 -18.10
N GLY A 362 -32.37 -24.88 -18.36
CA GLY A 362 -31.69 -26.16 -18.18
C GLY A 362 -31.69 -26.64 -16.73
N ALA A 363 -31.46 -25.73 -15.77
CA ALA A 363 -31.50 -26.05 -14.34
C ALA A 363 -32.92 -26.46 -13.88
N ILE A 364 -33.96 -25.76 -14.34
CA ILE A 364 -35.36 -26.07 -14.02
C ILE A 364 -35.76 -27.43 -14.60
N VAL A 365 -35.40 -27.71 -15.85
CA VAL A 365 -35.67 -29.02 -16.49
C VAL A 365 -34.93 -30.13 -15.76
N GLY A 366 -33.67 -29.92 -15.40
CA GLY A 366 -32.88 -30.88 -14.62
C GLY A 366 -33.53 -31.18 -13.25
N LEU A 367 -33.99 -30.15 -12.55
CA LEU A 367 -34.69 -30.30 -11.27
C LEU A 367 -36.01 -31.06 -11.43
N LEU A 368 -36.79 -30.76 -12.47
CA LEU A 368 -38.04 -31.49 -12.77
C LEU A 368 -37.78 -32.96 -13.09
N CYS A 369 -36.76 -33.28 -13.88
CA CYS A 369 -36.37 -34.65 -14.17
C CYS A 369 -35.96 -35.41 -12.89
N LEU A 370 -35.22 -34.77 -11.98
CA LEU A 370 -34.85 -35.35 -10.69
C LEU A 370 -36.07 -35.59 -9.79
N LEU A 371 -37.01 -34.65 -9.73
CA LEU A 371 -38.24 -34.79 -8.94
C LEU A 371 -39.15 -35.89 -9.50
N ILE A 372 -39.33 -35.95 -10.82
CA ILE A 372 -40.12 -37.00 -11.48
C ILE A 372 -39.44 -38.37 -11.31
N GLY A 373 -38.12 -38.44 -11.51
CA GLY A 373 -37.34 -39.66 -11.29
C GLY A 373 -37.44 -40.15 -9.85
N GLY A 374 -37.30 -39.24 -8.87
CA GLY A 374 -37.48 -39.52 -7.46
C GLY A 374 -38.90 -40.02 -7.14
N PHE A 375 -39.93 -39.39 -7.70
CA PHE A 375 -41.32 -39.80 -7.52
C PHE A 375 -41.60 -41.20 -8.10
N LEU A 376 -41.08 -41.50 -9.30
CA LEU A 376 -41.24 -42.81 -9.93
C LEU A 376 -40.51 -43.92 -9.14
N LEU A 377 -39.33 -43.64 -8.60
CA LEU A 377 -38.59 -44.56 -7.73
C LEU A 377 -39.34 -44.82 -6.41
N LEU A 378 -39.91 -43.78 -5.80
CA LEU A 378 -40.72 -43.92 -4.58
C LEU A 378 -42.02 -44.70 -4.84
N ARG A 379 -42.64 -44.53 -6.00
CA ARG A 379 -43.85 -45.27 -6.40
C ARG A 379 -43.56 -46.74 -6.66
N LYS A 380 -42.43 -47.06 -7.31
CA LYS A 380 -41.99 -48.45 -7.53
C LYS A 380 -41.69 -49.18 -6.22
N LYS A 381 -41.12 -48.48 -5.23
CA LYS A 381 -40.83 -49.03 -3.90
C LYS A 381 -42.11 -49.33 -3.09
N ARG A 382 -43.19 -48.57 -3.30
CA ARG A 382 -44.51 -48.80 -2.68
C ARG A 382 -45.36 -49.89 -3.33
N SER A 383 -45.07 -50.28 -4.58
CA SER A 383 -45.74 -51.42 -5.24
C SER A 383 -44.98 -52.75 -5.08
N ALA A 384 -43.80 -52.72 -4.45
CA ALA A 384 -42.97 -53.91 -4.17
C ALA A 384 -42.95 -54.28 -2.67
N ALA A 385 -43.75 -53.58 -1.86
CA ALA A 385 -44.12 -53.92 -0.48
C ALA A 385 -45.62 -54.19 -0.47
#